data_AF-A0A368G606-F1
#
_entry.id   AF-A0A368G606-F1
#
_cell.length_a   1.000
_cell.length_b   1.000
_cell.length_c   1.000
_cell.angle_alpha   90.00
_cell.angle_beta   90.00
_cell.angle_gamma   90.00
#
_symmetry.space_group_name_H-M   'P 1'
#
loop_
_entity.id
_entity.type
_entity.pdbx_description
1 polymer ?
#
loop_
_entity_poly.entity_id
_entity_poly.type
_entity_poly.pdbx_seq_one_letter_code
_entity_poly.pdbx_strand_id
1 'polypeptide(L)'
;MVMEFRAKSILKPTFVWHKGDEIVAQSDRVNIVLREEANQIYYAALEIKEPTKEKDAGQFICTAKNDSGKLTATFTVKFEVPQGAPTFTRKPQILQVTSDSGDPAIVFDIGYQADRNPEVMWINPKGKKMKESTRIRFLTTPDGPNNTFTAKLELKNYKAKDSGTYTCNIKNEAGEANVELTLNIEGPMDDGGDDGSEA
;
A
#
# COMPACT_ATOMS: atom_id res chain seq x y z
N MET A 1 13.63 9.93 -5.50
CA MET A 1 12.24 9.70 -5.03
C MET A 1 11.39 9.31 -6.23
N VAL A 2 10.43 8.40 -6.05
CA VAL A 2 9.52 7.92 -7.10
C VAL A 2 8.09 7.96 -6.58
N MET A 3 7.17 8.51 -7.39
CA MET A 3 5.73 8.47 -7.17
C MET A 3 5.10 7.69 -8.32
N GLU A 4 4.29 6.68 -8.02
CA GLU A 4 3.75 5.75 -9.00
C GLU A 4 2.21 5.78 -8.98
N PHE A 5 1.60 5.75 -10.16
CA PHE A 5 0.15 5.68 -10.33
C PHE A 5 -0.20 4.67 -11.42
N ARG A 6 -1.12 3.75 -11.10
CA ARG A 6 -1.66 2.77 -12.04
C ARG A 6 -3.16 3.00 -12.22
N ALA A 7 -3.61 3.03 -13.47
CA ALA A 7 -5.01 3.14 -13.81
C ALA A 7 -5.41 2.00 -14.77
N LYS A 8 -6.46 1.25 -14.43
CA LYS A 8 -7.05 0.27 -15.34
C LYS A 8 -8.13 0.96 -16.17
N SER A 9 -8.04 0.89 -17.50
CA SER A 9 -9.05 1.52 -18.35
C SER A 9 -9.12 0.89 -19.73
N ILE A 10 -10.33 0.77 -20.28
CA ILE A 10 -10.51 0.22 -21.65
C ILE A 10 -9.98 1.22 -22.70
N LEU A 11 -10.14 2.51 -22.44
CA LEU A 11 -9.62 3.58 -23.30
C LEU A 11 -8.31 4.11 -22.74
N LYS A 12 -7.31 4.26 -23.62
CA LYS A 12 -5.99 4.77 -23.26
C LYS A 12 -6.09 6.17 -22.63
N PRO A 13 -5.71 6.34 -21.34
CA PRO A 13 -5.72 7.64 -20.70
C PRO A 13 -4.43 8.43 -20.97
N THR A 14 -4.54 9.74 -20.88
CA THR A 14 -3.41 10.66 -20.77
C THR A 14 -3.11 10.93 -19.30
N PHE A 15 -1.84 11.16 -18.96
CA PHE A 15 -1.41 11.46 -17.60
C PHE A 15 -0.75 12.83 -17.53
N VAL A 16 -1.11 13.61 -16.51
CA VAL A 16 -0.51 14.92 -16.23
C VAL A 16 -0.16 15.00 -14.76
N TRP A 17 1.08 15.37 -14.47
CA TRP A 17 1.58 15.60 -13.12
C TRP A 17 1.57 17.09 -12.80
N HIS A 18 1.10 17.44 -11.62
CA HIS A 18 1.10 18.80 -11.08
C HIS A 18 1.82 18.84 -9.74
N LYS A 19 2.48 19.97 -9.46
CA LYS A 19 2.96 20.33 -8.12
C LYS A 19 2.38 21.70 -7.76
N GLY A 20 1.46 21.74 -6.80
CA GLY A 20 0.60 22.92 -6.64
C GLY A 20 -0.18 23.17 -7.94
N ASP A 21 -0.11 24.40 -8.47
CA ASP A 21 -0.80 24.78 -9.72
C ASP A 21 0.04 24.55 -10.98
N GLU A 22 1.33 24.21 -10.84
CA GLU A 22 2.25 24.06 -11.98
C GLU A 22 2.26 22.63 -12.53
N ILE A 23 2.32 22.51 -13.87
CA ILE A 23 2.53 21.22 -14.54
C ILE A 23 4.00 20.84 -14.43
N VAL A 24 4.26 19.62 -13.98
CA VAL A 24 5.62 19.08 -13.90
C VAL A 24 6.02 18.54 -15.27
N ALA A 25 7.17 19.00 -15.78
CA ALA A 25 7.71 18.59 -17.07
C ALA A 25 8.97 17.72 -16.92
N GLN A 26 9.25 16.94 -17.96
CA GLN A 26 10.51 16.19 -18.11
C GLN A 26 11.71 17.15 -18.02
N SER A 27 12.75 16.77 -17.29
CA SER A 27 14.03 17.49 -17.20
C SER A 27 15.17 16.54 -16.82
N ASP A 28 16.39 17.05 -16.71
CA ASP A 28 17.54 16.25 -16.26
C ASP A 28 17.35 15.66 -14.85
N ARG A 29 16.62 16.40 -14.00
CA ARG A 29 16.31 16.03 -12.61
C ARG A 29 15.01 15.23 -12.48
N VAL A 30 14.05 15.47 -13.37
CA VAL A 30 12.69 14.91 -13.28
C VAL A 30 12.41 14.01 -14.49
N ASN A 31 12.16 12.73 -14.23
CA ASN A 31 11.81 11.75 -15.23
C ASN A 31 10.33 11.37 -15.11
N ILE A 32 9.58 11.48 -16.20
CA ILE A 32 8.18 11.08 -16.29
C ILE A 32 8.11 9.81 -17.14
N VAL A 33 7.68 8.72 -16.52
CA VAL A 33 7.59 7.41 -17.15
C VAL A 33 6.14 7.09 -17.40
N LEU A 34 5.78 6.78 -18.65
CA LEU A 34 4.45 6.29 -19.02
C LEU A 34 4.60 4.96 -19.73
N ARG A 35 3.87 3.93 -19.28
CA ARG A 35 3.90 2.59 -19.86
C ARG A 35 2.50 2.00 -19.91
N GLU A 36 2.25 1.20 -20.93
CA GLU A 36 1.07 0.34 -21.00
C GLU A 36 1.50 -1.06 -20.56
N GLU A 37 0.87 -1.56 -19.51
CA GLU A 37 1.05 -2.89 -18.94
C GLU A 37 -0.07 -3.82 -19.47
N ALA A 38 0.07 -5.13 -19.22
CA ALA A 38 -0.96 -6.10 -19.59
C ALA A 38 -2.31 -5.81 -18.91
N ASN A 39 -3.40 -6.37 -19.47
CA ASN A 39 -4.75 -6.28 -18.91
C ASN A 39 -5.30 -4.84 -18.79
N GLN A 40 -4.96 -3.99 -19.77
CA GLN A 40 -5.46 -2.61 -19.87
C GLN A 40 -5.06 -1.73 -18.67
N ILE A 41 -3.88 -2.00 -18.11
CA ILE A 41 -3.31 -1.22 -17.01
C ILE A 41 -2.33 -0.22 -17.60
N TYR A 42 -2.48 1.04 -17.23
CA TYR A 42 -1.58 2.12 -17.63
C TYR A 42 -0.82 2.60 -16.40
N TYR A 43 0.50 2.58 -16.51
CA TYR A 43 1.44 2.98 -15.47
C TYR A 43 1.99 4.37 -15.78
N ALA A 44 1.95 5.24 -14.77
CA ALA A 44 2.61 6.53 -14.77
C ALA A 44 3.50 6.67 -13.54
N ALA A 45 4.71 7.16 -13.71
CA ALA A 45 5.59 7.50 -12.60
C ALA A 45 6.28 8.85 -12.79
N LEU A 46 6.52 9.52 -11.68
CA LEU A 46 7.31 10.73 -11.57
C LEU A 46 8.53 10.43 -10.69
N GLU A 47 9.70 10.45 -11.30
CA GLU A 47 10.98 10.18 -10.64
C GLU A 47 11.77 11.47 -10.50
N ILE A 48 12.13 11.83 -9.27
CA ILE A 48 12.96 13.00 -8.97
C ILE A 48 14.31 12.53 -8.46
N LYS A 49 15.38 12.86 -9.20
CA LYS A 49 16.77 12.64 -8.80
C LYS A 49 17.17 13.68 -7.76
N GLU A 50 17.91 13.23 -6.73
CA GLU A 50 18.43 14.08 -5.64
C GLU A 50 17.38 15.07 -5.11
N PRO A 51 16.26 14.57 -4.57
CA PRO A 51 15.14 15.42 -4.17
C PRO A 51 15.56 16.27 -2.96
N THR A 52 15.13 17.54 -2.91
CA THR A 52 15.43 18.46 -1.78
C THR A 52 14.18 19.02 -1.13
N LYS A 53 14.26 19.36 0.16
CA LYS A 53 13.12 19.89 0.93
C LYS A 53 12.54 21.15 0.29
N GLU A 54 13.40 22.05 -0.18
CA GLU A 54 13.01 23.35 -0.72
C GLU A 54 12.26 23.21 -2.04
N LYS A 55 12.67 22.26 -2.89
CA LYS A 55 12.15 22.12 -4.25
C LYS A 55 11.07 21.06 -4.39
N ASP A 56 11.06 20.04 -3.55
CA ASP A 56 10.28 18.83 -3.80
C ASP A 56 9.36 18.45 -2.64
N ALA A 57 9.38 19.19 -1.52
CA ALA A 57 8.34 19.04 -0.50
C ALA A 57 6.99 19.57 -1.03
N GLY A 58 5.90 19.03 -0.49
CA GLY A 58 4.54 19.45 -0.78
C GLY A 58 3.73 18.41 -1.55
N GLN A 59 2.62 18.86 -2.13
CA GLN A 59 1.65 17.99 -2.76
C GLN A 59 1.87 17.90 -4.27
N PHE A 60 1.92 16.67 -4.78
CA PHE A 60 1.89 16.36 -6.20
C PHE A 60 0.56 15.68 -6.55
N ILE A 61 0.02 15.98 -7.72
CA ILE A 61 -1.23 15.40 -8.20
C ILE A 61 -0.97 14.79 -9.56
N CYS A 62 -1.24 13.49 -9.72
CA CYS A 62 -1.30 12.85 -11.01
C CYS A 62 -2.77 12.76 -11.46
N THR A 63 -3.08 13.32 -12.63
CA THR A 63 -4.39 13.20 -13.27
C THR A 63 -4.29 12.24 -14.44
N ALA A 64 -5.06 11.16 -14.43
CA ALA A 64 -5.31 10.31 -15.59
C ALA A 64 -6.67 10.67 -16.21
N LYS A 65 -6.74 10.94 -17.53
CA LYS A 65 -7.97 11.33 -18.21
C LYS A 65 -8.15 10.59 -19.53
N ASN A 66 -9.36 10.15 -19.82
CA ASN A 66 -9.81 9.69 -21.14
C ASN A 66 -11.25 10.16 -21.40
N ASP A 67 -11.84 9.71 -22.51
CA ASP A 67 -13.21 10.07 -22.90
C ASP A 67 -14.27 9.58 -21.91
N SER A 68 -13.97 8.55 -21.12
CA SER A 68 -14.88 8.00 -20.12
C SER A 68 -14.79 8.72 -18.77
N GLY A 69 -13.75 9.52 -18.53
CA GLY A 69 -13.64 10.28 -17.29
C GLY A 69 -12.23 10.64 -16.86
N LYS A 70 -12.10 10.95 -15.57
CA LYS A 70 -10.87 11.45 -14.93
C LYS A 70 -10.65 10.76 -13.59
N LEU A 71 -9.43 10.29 -13.34
CA LEU A 71 -8.93 9.83 -12.06
C LEU A 71 -7.82 10.75 -11.57
N THR A 72 -7.73 10.95 -10.26
CA THR A 72 -6.68 11.77 -9.64
C THR A 72 -6.06 11.03 -8.47
N ALA A 73 -4.72 10.94 -8.46
CA ALA A 73 -3.94 10.49 -7.32
C ALA A 73 -3.20 11.69 -6.70
N THR A 74 -3.23 11.79 -5.37
CA THR A 74 -2.56 12.85 -4.62
C THR A 74 -1.42 12.24 -3.81
N PHE A 75 -0.23 12.82 -3.93
CA PHE A 75 0.99 12.41 -3.22
C PHE A 75 1.48 13.57 -2.36
N THR A 76 1.68 13.33 -1.07
CA THR A 76 2.22 14.35 -0.15
C THR A 76 3.64 13.99 0.23
N VAL A 77 4.60 14.79 -0.25
CA VAL A 77 6.03 14.61 0.02
C VAL A 77 6.43 15.43 1.25
N LYS A 78 6.94 14.74 2.27
CA LYS A 78 7.48 15.33 3.50
C LYS A 78 8.94 14.95 3.63
N PHE A 79 9.82 15.93 3.79
CA PHE A 79 11.27 15.72 3.97
C PHE A 79 11.68 15.59 5.43
N GLU A 80 10.91 16.21 6.32
CA GLU A 80 11.10 16.09 7.76
C GLU A 80 10.05 15.11 8.26
N VAL A 81 10.47 13.86 8.42
CA VAL A 81 9.80 12.96 9.35
C VAL A 81 10.24 13.41 10.74
N PRO A 82 9.32 13.83 11.63
CA PRO A 82 9.70 14.27 12.97
C PRO A 82 10.59 13.21 13.63
N GLN A 83 11.66 13.65 14.30
CA GLN A 83 12.57 12.71 14.95
C GLN A 83 11.79 11.78 15.89
N GLY A 84 12.01 10.48 15.73
CA GLY A 84 11.32 9.44 16.49
C GLY A 84 9.93 9.04 15.98
N ALA A 85 9.40 9.67 14.92
CA ALA A 85 8.19 9.19 14.25
C ALA A 85 8.46 7.87 13.51
N PRO A 86 7.44 7.03 13.30
CA PRO A 86 7.62 5.73 12.67
C PRO A 86 8.17 5.87 11.25
N THR A 87 9.15 5.03 10.89
CA THR A 87 9.71 4.95 9.53
C THR A 87 9.87 3.49 9.11
N PHE A 88 9.63 3.18 7.83
CA PHE A 88 9.81 1.82 7.34
C PHE A 88 11.30 1.52 7.12
N THR A 89 11.78 0.41 7.68
CA THR A 89 13.18 0.00 7.60
C THR A 89 13.44 -0.97 6.44
N ARG A 90 12.40 -1.64 5.95
CA ARG A 90 12.43 -2.51 4.77
C ARG A 90 11.14 -2.42 3.98
N LYS A 91 11.17 -2.90 2.73
CA LYS A 91 9.97 -3.00 1.90
C LYS A 91 8.97 -3.97 2.56
N PRO A 92 7.69 -3.60 2.72
CA PRO A 92 6.62 -4.48 3.15
C PRO A 92 6.55 -5.75 2.32
N GLN A 93 6.26 -6.88 2.97
CA GLN A 93 6.15 -8.17 2.28
C GLN A 93 4.86 -8.90 2.65
N ILE A 94 4.37 -9.72 1.72
CA ILE A 94 3.35 -10.73 1.97
C ILE A 94 4.02 -12.08 1.79
N LEU A 95 3.95 -12.93 2.81
CA LEU A 95 4.57 -14.24 2.85
C LEU A 95 3.49 -15.29 3.05
N GLN A 96 3.61 -16.43 2.36
CA GLN A 96 2.83 -17.62 2.67
C GLN A 96 3.66 -18.51 3.58
N VAL A 97 3.13 -18.84 4.76
CA VAL A 97 3.83 -19.60 5.80
C VAL A 97 2.93 -20.72 6.33
N THR A 98 3.52 -21.64 7.08
CA THR A 98 2.78 -22.59 7.91
C THR A 98 2.64 -21.99 9.31
N SER A 99 1.42 -21.86 9.79
CA SER A 99 1.16 -21.30 11.13
C SER A 99 1.49 -22.30 12.25
N ASP A 100 1.48 -21.84 13.50
CA ASP A 100 1.72 -22.68 14.69
C ASP A 100 0.80 -23.92 14.78
N SER A 101 -0.38 -23.89 14.14
CA SER A 101 -1.32 -25.03 14.10
C SER A 101 -1.02 -26.03 12.99
N GLY A 102 0.00 -25.79 12.15
CA GLY A 102 0.32 -26.61 10.99
C GLY A 102 -0.44 -26.23 9.71
N ASP A 103 -1.38 -25.30 9.79
CA ASP A 103 -2.20 -24.87 8.65
C ASP A 103 -1.52 -23.75 7.84
N PRO A 104 -1.74 -23.67 6.52
CA PRO A 104 -1.32 -22.55 5.69
C PRO A 104 -1.89 -21.21 6.19
N ALA A 105 -1.04 -20.19 6.22
CA ALA A 105 -1.40 -18.82 6.57
C ALA A 105 -0.70 -17.81 5.66
N ILE A 106 -1.32 -16.63 5.52
CA ILE A 106 -0.71 -15.46 4.90
C ILE A 106 -0.23 -14.53 5.99
N VAL A 107 1.02 -14.06 5.90
CA VAL A 107 1.62 -13.11 6.83
C VAL A 107 2.01 -11.85 6.08
N PHE A 108 1.43 -10.71 6.49
CA PHE A 108 1.93 -9.39 6.12
C PHE A 108 3.05 -9.03 7.08
N ASP A 109 4.21 -8.66 6.57
CA ASP A 109 5.42 -8.38 7.35
C ASP A 109 5.93 -6.96 7.07
N ILE A 110 5.96 -6.13 8.12
CA ILE A 110 6.34 -4.71 8.06
C ILE A 110 7.47 -4.45 9.05
N GLY A 111 8.67 -4.19 8.55
CA GLY A 111 9.78 -3.69 9.37
C GLY A 111 9.73 -2.17 9.49
N TYR A 112 9.82 -1.66 10.72
CA TYR A 112 9.79 -0.24 10.99
C TYR A 112 10.65 0.14 12.21
N GLN A 113 11.01 1.41 12.33
CA GLN A 113 11.68 2.01 13.46
C GLN A 113 10.78 3.06 14.11
N ALA A 114 10.73 3.13 15.44
CA ALA A 114 10.00 4.17 16.17
C ALA A 114 10.53 4.36 17.61
N ASP A 115 10.78 5.60 18.05
CA ASP A 115 11.42 5.87 19.35
C ASP A 115 10.52 5.69 20.57
N ARG A 116 9.20 5.60 20.37
CA ARG A 116 8.20 5.50 21.44
C ARG A 116 7.09 4.53 21.06
N ASN A 117 6.53 3.85 22.07
CA ASN A 117 5.43 2.87 22.04
C ASN A 117 4.45 3.09 20.85
N PRO A 118 4.77 2.50 19.68
CA PRO A 118 3.99 2.75 18.49
C PRO A 118 2.73 1.88 18.52
N GLU A 119 1.56 2.47 18.21
CA GLU A 119 0.34 1.71 17.94
C GLU A 119 0.37 1.24 16.49
N VAL A 120 0.17 -0.07 16.29
CA VAL A 120 0.02 -0.67 14.96
C VAL A 120 -1.46 -0.96 14.73
N MET A 121 -1.98 -0.47 13.62
CA MET A 121 -3.37 -0.63 13.22
C MET A 121 -3.48 -1.18 11.81
N TRP A 122 -4.23 -2.27 11.65
CA TRP A 122 -4.53 -2.87 10.36
C TRP A 122 -5.94 -2.54 9.90
N ILE A 123 -6.08 -2.18 8.63
CA ILE A 123 -7.34 -1.85 7.97
C ILE A 123 -7.52 -2.82 6.80
N ASN A 124 -8.72 -3.40 6.70
CA ASN A 124 -9.04 -4.36 5.64
C ASN A 124 -9.41 -3.65 4.32
N PRO A 125 -9.58 -4.40 3.21
CA PRO A 125 -9.97 -3.83 1.91
C PRO A 125 -11.31 -3.09 1.87
N LYS A 126 -12.14 -3.24 2.91
CA LYS A 126 -13.42 -2.52 3.07
C LYS A 126 -13.27 -1.24 3.91
N GLY A 127 -12.05 -0.82 4.22
CA GLY A 127 -11.76 0.37 5.03
C GLY A 127 -12.07 0.23 6.52
N LYS A 128 -12.23 -1.00 7.04
CA LYS A 128 -12.56 -1.24 8.46
C LYS A 128 -11.33 -1.66 9.26
N LYS A 129 -11.17 -1.07 10.46
CA LYS A 129 -10.17 -1.50 11.45
C LYS A 129 -10.37 -2.99 11.78
N MET A 130 -9.31 -3.76 11.65
CA MET A 130 -9.30 -5.19 11.92
C MET A 130 -9.13 -5.44 13.43
N LYS A 131 -9.55 -6.63 13.87
CA LYS A 131 -9.44 -7.08 15.25
C LYS A 131 -8.93 -8.53 15.27
N GLU A 132 -8.23 -8.88 16.35
CA GLU A 132 -7.86 -10.25 16.67
C GLU A 132 -9.09 -11.17 16.59
N SER A 133 -8.90 -12.35 16.02
CA SER A 133 -9.91 -13.41 15.95
C SER A 133 -9.23 -14.77 15.75
N THR A 134 -10.00 -15.85 15.70
CA THR A 134 -9.45 -17.18 15.40
C THR A 134 -8.72 -17.26 14.05
N ARG A 135 -9.04 -16.37 13.11
CA ARG A 135 -8.39 -16.28 11.79
C ARG A 135 -7.32 -15.19 11.69
N ILE A 136 -7.31 -14.22 12.60
CA ILE A 136 -6.51 -13.00 12.48
C ILE A 136 -5.70 -12.83 13.76
N ARG A 137 -4.38 -12.78 13.63
CA ARG A 137 -3.47 -12.51 14.73
C ARG A 137 -2.55 -11.35 14.38
N PHE A 138 -2.37 -10.42 15.30
CA PHE A 138 -1.40 -9.34 15.19
C PHE A 138 -0.22 -9.63 16.10
N LEU A 139 0.98 -9.35 15.59
CA LEU A 139 2.19 -9.52 16.37
C LEU A 139 3.13 -8.35 16.11
N THR A 140 3.65 -7.77 17.18
CA THR A 140 4.72 -6.77 17.10
C THR A 140 5.90 -7.28 17.90
N THR A 141 7.06 -7.46 17.26
CA THR A 141 8.29 -7.93 17.90
C THR A 141 9.44 -6.96 17.66
N PRO A 142 10.35 -6.77 18.62
CA PRO A 142 11.64 -6.11 18.36
C PRO A 142 12.40 -6.83 17.23
N ASP A 143 13.06 -6.07 16.36
CA ASP A 143 13.77 -6.57 15.18
C ASP A 143 15.15 -5.91 15.05
N GLY A 144 15.99 -6.06 16.07
CA GLY A 144 17.35 -5.52 16.12
C GLY A 144 17.52 -4.30 17.04
N PRO A 145 18.66 -3.58 16.91
CA PRO A 145 18.97 -2.41 17.72
C PRO A 145 18.25 -1.14 17.21
N ASN A 146 18.35 -0.04 17.96
CA ASN A 146 17.83 1.28 17.58
C ASN A 146 16.31 1.34 17.43
N ASN A 147 15.56 0.71 18.34
CA ASN A 147 14.09 0.75 18.36
C ASN A 147 13.45 0.29 17.03
N THR A 148 14.01 -0.75 16.43
CA THR A 148 13.44 -1.42 15.26
C THR A 148 12.50 -2.52 15.68
N PHE A 149 11.40 -2.66 14.95
CA PHE A 149 10.33 -3.59 15.21
C PHE A 149 9.83 -4.21 13.90
N THR A 150 9.24 -5.39 14.01
CA THR A 150 8.43 -6.00 12.95
C THR A 150 6.99 -6.07 13.41
N ALA A 151 6.08 -5.48 12.65
CA ALA A 151 4.65 -5.69 12.75
C ALA A 151 4.20 -6.77 11.76
N LYS A 152 3.47 -7.77 12.26
CA LYS A 152 2.89 -8.84 11.46
C LYS A 152 1.38 -8.90 11.62
N LEU A 153 0.70 -9.13 10.50
CA LEU A 153 -0.69 -9.59 10.46
C LEU A 153 -0.68 -11.01 9.88
N GLU A 154 -1.08 -11.99 10.68
CA GLU A 154 -1.28 -13.37 10.24
C GLU A 154 -2.77 -13.61 9.95
N LEU A 155 -3.06 -14.10 8.75
CA LEU A 155 -4.40 -14.47 8.28
C LEU A 155 -4.45 -15.98 7.98
N LYS A 156 -5.20 -16.71 8.80
CA LYS A 156 -5.47 -18.14 8.63
C LYS A 156 -6.79 -18.37 7.89
N ASN A 157 -6.93 -19.58 7.31
CA ASN A 157 -8.13 -20.02 6.60
C ASN A 157 -8.59 -18.96 5.56
N TYR A 158 -7.62 -18.42 4.81
CA TYR A 158 -7.85 -17.37 3.83
C TYR A 158 -8.64 -17.90 2.63
N LYS A 159 -9.48 -17.05 2.04
CA LYS A 159 -10.36 -17.36 0.89
C LYS A 159 -10.19 -16.30 -0.18
N ALA A 160 -10.65 -16.58 -1.41
CA ALA A 160 -10.58 -15.62 -2.53
C ALA A 160 -11.18 -14.23 -2.17
N LYS A 161 -12.25 -14.20 -1.36
CA LYS A 161 -12.90 -12.96 -0.87
C LYS A 161 -12.05 -12.11 0.09
N ASP A 162 -10.95 -12.65 0.61
CA ASP A 162 -10.00 -11.92 1.45
C ASP A 162 -8.96 -11.17 0.58
N SER A 163 -9.02 -11.29 -0.75
CA SER A 163 -8.19 -10.49 -1.65
C SER A 163 -8.55 -8.99 -1.55
N GLY A 164 -7.55 -8.14 -1.80
CA GLY A 164 -7.69 -6.69 -1.82
C GLY A 164 -6.52 -5.98 -1.17
N THR A 165 -6.64 -4.65 -1.04
CA THR A 165 -5.61 -3.80 -0.45
C THR A 165 -5.81 -3.65 1.05
N TYR A 166 -4.83 -4.09 1.83
CA TYR A 166 -4.76 -3.93 3.27
C TYR A 166 -3.86 -2.75 3.60
N THR A 167 -4.22 -1.97 4.61
CA THR A 167 -3.41 -0.84 5.07
C THR A 167 -2.89 -1.10 6.48
N CYS A 168 -1.60 -0.88 6.69
CA CYS A 168 -0.97 -0.83 8.00
C CYS A 168 -0.63 0.63 8.34
N ASN A 169 -1.23 1.13 9.41
CA ASN A 169 -0.92 2.42 10.01
C ASN A 169 -0.12 2.18 11.29
N ILE A 170 1.02 2.85 11.41
CA ILE A 170 1.90 2.80 12.58
C ILE A 170 2.01 4.22 13.11
N LYS A 171 1.62 4.45 14.35
CA LYS A 171 1.52 5.80 14.92
C LYS A 171 2.14 5.89 16.30
N ASN A 172 2.82 7.00 16.56
CA ASN A 172 3.21 7.40 17.91
C ASN A 172 3.00 8.92 18.11
N GLU A 173 3.47 9.46 19.22
CA GLU A 173 3.33 10.89 19.54
C GLU A 173 4.07 11.82 18.56
N ALA A 174 5.14 11.34 17.91
CA ALA A 174 5.93 12.14 16.99
C ALA A 174 5.34 12.14 15.57
N GLY A 175 4.55 11.13 15.19
CA GLY A 175 3.92 11.07 13.88
C GLY A 175 3.39 9.69 13.52
N GLU A 176 3.19 9.46 12.23
CA GLU A 176 2.65 8.21 11.71
C GLU A 176 3.30 7.82 10.38
N ALA A 177 3.36 6.51 10.12
CA ALA A 177 3.71 5.91 8.85
C ALA A 177 2.56 5.01 8.38
N ASN A 178 2.28 5.05 7.09
CA ASN A 178 1.19 4.29 6.47
C ASN A 178 1.73 3.49 5.30
N VAL A 179 1.28 2.25 5.16
CA VAL A 179 1.62 1.44 4.00
C VAL A 179 0.50 0.52 3.58
N GLU A 180 0.40 0.31 2.27
CA GLU A 180 -0.63 -0.51 1.65
C GLU A 180 0.02 -1.75 1.02
N LEU A 181 -0.61 -2.91 1.22
CA LEU A 181 -0.23 -4.18 0.61
C LEU A 181 -1.44 -4.80 -0.06
N THR A 182 -1.30 -5.15 -1.34
CA THR A 182 -2.38 -5.80 -2.10
C THR A 182 -2.18 -7.31 -2.11
N LEU A 183 -3.13 -8.02 -1.50
CA LEU A 183 -3.20 -9.49 -1.50
C LEU A 183 -4.09 -9.96 -2.66
N ASN A 184 -3.59 -10.88 -3.47
CA ASN A 184 -4.37 -11.57 -4.49
C ASN A 184 -4.33 -13.08 -4.20
N ILE A 185 -5.47 -13.68 -3.88
CA ILE A 185 -5.61 -15.12 -3.68
C ILE A 185 -6.34 -15.68 -4.89
N GLU A 186 -5.63 -16.46 -5.70
CA GLU A 186 -6.24 -17.24 -6.77
C GLU A 186 -6.88 -18.49 -6.16
N GLY A 187 -8.19 -18.65 -6.35
CA GLY A 187 -8.93 -19.82 -5.90
C GLY A 187 -10.11 -20.10 -6.84
N PRO A 188 -10.61 -21.35 -6.88
CA PRO A 188 -11.80 -21.67 -7.66
C PRO A 188 -12.96 -20.78 -7.19
N MET A 189 -13.71 -20.21 -8.15
CA MET A 189 -14.96 -19.52 -7.83
C MET A 189 -15.83 -20.52 -7.06
N ASP A 190 -16.22 -20.17 -5.85
CA ASP A 190 -17.15 -20.94 -5.03
C ASP A 190 -18.50 -20.86 -5.77
N ASP A 191 -18.74 -21.80 -6.67
CA ASP A 191 -20.02 -21.95 -7.38
C ASP A 191 -21.02 -22.37 -6.31
N GLY A 192 -21.75 -21.39 -5.80
CA GLY A 192 -22.75 -21.58 -4.76
C GLY A 192 -23.79 -22.56 -5.27
N GLY A 193 -23.70 -23.81 -4.78
CA GLY A 193 -24.73 -24.81 -4.95
C GLY A 193 -26.04 -24.28 -4.40
N ASP A 194 -26.91 -23.86 -5.31
CA ASP A 194 -28.34 -23.72 -5.11
C ASP A 194 -28.91 -25.13 -4.87
N ASP A 195 -28.94 -25.56 -3.61
CA ASP A 195 -29.74 -26.73 -3.23
C ASP A 195 -31.19 -26.27 -3.11
N GLY A 196 -31.80 -26.14 -4.28
CA GLY A 196 -33.24 -26.00 -4.46
C GLY A 196 -33.93 -27.17 -3.78
N SER A 197 -34.58 -26.86 -2.68
CA SER A 197 -35.48 -27.78 -1.97
C SER A 197 -36.64 -28.18 -2.88
N GLU A 198 -36.60 -29.43 -3.37
CA GLU A 198 -37.79 -30.18 -3.78
C GLU A 198 -37.81 -31.53 -3.04
N ALA A 199 -38.66 -31.60 -2.01
CA ALA A 199 -39.58 -32.71 -1.74
C ALA A 199 -40.48 -32.35 -0.54
#